data_AF-A0A388QI27-F1
#
_entry.id   AF-A0A388QI27-F1
#
_cell.length_a   1.000
_cell.length_b   1.000
_cell.length_c   1.000
_cell.angle_alpha   90.00
_cell.angle_beta   90.00
_cell.angle_gamma   90.00
#
_symmetry.space_group_name_H-M   'P 1'
#
loop_
_entity.id
_entity.type
_entity.pdbx_description
1 polymer ?
#
loop_
_entity_poly.entity_id
_entity_poly.type
_entity_poly.pdbx_seq_one_letter_code
_entity_poly.pdbx_strand_id
1 'polypeptide(L)'
;MGSILWLAVGIAIASALIGSLVFEFLTPTNISPVIALEEKCEKIAKEGFQIHVSYPNFQPDQLPTSDMNRLMYLDEMWTSDCVSGLPAESIFNIVQKVEHDFYSNE
;
A
#
# COMPACT_ATOMS: atom_id res chain seq x y z
N MET A 1 47.33 -17.77 -15.66
CA MET A 1 46.10 -18.38 -16.23
C MET A 1 44.98 -18.62 -15.20
N GLY A 2 45.03 -18.07 -13.96
CA GLY A 2 43.97 -18.29 -12.96
C GLY A 2 42.80 -17.29 -12.98
N SER A 3 42.96 -16.13 -13.62
CA SER A 3 42.02 -15.00 -13.46
C SER A 3 40.72 -15.13 -14.26
N ILE A 4 40.70 -15.92 -15.35
CA ILE A 4 39.54 -16.03 -16.24
C ILE A 4 38.51 -17.03 -15.69
N LEU A 5 38.96 -18.07 -14.99
CA LEU A 5 38.09 -19.10 -14.41
C LEU A 5 37.21 -18.54 -13.28
N TRP A 6 37.74 -17.61 -12.47
CA TRP A 6 36.98 -16.97 -11.39
C TRP A 6 35.87 -16.03 -11.89
N LEU A 7 36.10 -15.35 -13.01
CA LEU A 7 35.12 -14.47 -13.64
C LEU A 7 33.91 -15.26 -14.18
N ALA A 8 34.16 -16.43 -14.78
CA ALA A 8 33.09 -17.30 -15.28
C ALA A 8 32.18 -17.84 -14.16
N VAL A 9 32.76 -18.20 -13.01
CA VAL A 9 31.99 -18.67 -11.84
C VAL A 9 31.15 -17.55 -11.23
N GLY A 10 31.70 -16.34 -11.13
CA GLY A 10 30.95 -15.17 -10.62
C GLY A 10 29.74 -14.82 -11.49
N ILE A 11 29.87 -14.89 -12.82
CA ILE A 11 28.78 -14.64 -13.77
C ILE A 11 27.70 -15.72 -13.69
N ALA A 12 28.08 -16.99 -13.50
CA ALA A 12 27.13 -18.11 -13.38
C ALA A 12 26.28 -18.04 -12.10
N ILE A 13 26.85 -17.55 -10.99
CA ILE A 13 26.11 -17.38 -9.72
C ILE A 13 25.15 -16.18 -9.80
N ALA A 14 25.56 -15.09 -10.44
CA ALA A 14 24.70 -13.93 -10.65
C ALA A 14 23.49 -14.25 -11.55
N SER A 15 23.67 -15.03 -12.61
CA SER A 15 22.56 -15.42 -13.49
C SER A 15 21.61 -16.44 -12.84
N ALA A 16 22.10 -17.33 -11.99
CA ALA A 16 21.24 -18.24 -11.21
C ALA A 16 20.37 -17.52 -10.17
N LEU A 17 20.91 -16.48 -9.52
CA LEU A 17 20.17 -15.65 -8.56
C LEU A 17 19.14 -14.74 -9.25
N ILE A 18 19.46 -14.19 -10.42
CA ILE A 18 18.51 -13.39 -11.22
C ILE A 18 17.43 -14.29 -11.83
N GLY A 19 17.78 -15.52 -12.25
CA GLY A 19 16.83 -16.51 -12.76
C GLY A 19 15.81 -17.03 -11.74
N SER A 20 16.02 -16.77 -10.44
CA SER A 20 15.06 -17.13 -9.37
C SER A 20 14.07 -16.02 -9.02
N LEU A 21 14.19 -14.84 -9.64
CA LEU A 21 13.32 -13.68 -9.39
C LEU A 21 12.35 -13.40 -10.54
N VAL A 22 12.31 -14.25 -11.57
CA VAL A 22 11.47 -14.01 -12.75
C VAL A 22 10.47 -15.15 -12.93
N PHE A 23 9.20 -14.76 -12.91
CA PHE A 23 8.02 -15.48 -13.42
C PHE A 23 7.17 -16.30 -12.44
N GLU A 24 6.53 -15.60 -11.50
CA GLU A 24 5.09 -15.80 -11.22
C GLU A 24 4.23 -14.66 -11.82
N PHE A 25 4.74 -14.00 -12.88
CA PHE A 25 4.12 -12.82 -13.48
C PHE A 25 3.12 -13.14 -14.62
N LEU A 26 2.78 -14.41 -14.86
CA LEU A 26 1.99 -14.83 -16.02
C LEU A 26 0.76 -15.66 -15.63
N THR A 27 -0.16 -15.07 -14.85
CA THR A 27 -1.57 -15.49 -14.85
C THR A 27 -2.50 -14.28 -14.84
N PRO A 28 -3.30 -14.05 -15.91
CA PRO A 28 -4.30 -12.99 -15.92
C PRO A 28 -5.53 -13.49 -15.16
N THR A 29 -5.57 -13.24 -13.85
CA THR A 29 -6.78 -13.20 -12.97
C THR A 29 -6.45 -13.13 -11.47
N ASN A 30 -5.18 -13.31 -11.07
CA ASN A 30 -4.77 -13.13 -9.67
C ASN A 30 -4.12 -11.76 -9.49
N ILE A 31 -4.90 -10.79 -9.00
CA ILE A 31 -4.34 -9.55 -8.46
C ILE A 31 -3.35 -9.96 -7.36
N SER A 32 -2.11 -9.43 -7.42
CA SER A 32 -1.11 -9.71 -6.37
C SER A 32 -1.73 -9.40 -5.00
N PRO A 33 -1.54 -10.25 -3.97
CA PRO A 33 -2.04 -9.99 -2.63
C PRO A 33 -1.66 -8.59 -2.11
N VAL A 34 -0.49 -8.09 -2.50
CA VAL A 34 -0.02 -6.74 -2.18
C VAL A 34 -0.89 -5.68 -2.85
N ILE A 35 -1.19 -5.81 -4.14
CA ILE A 35 -2.05 -4.86 -4.88
C ILE A 35 -3.48 -4.89 -4.29
N ALA A 36 -4.00 -6.07 -3.96
CA ALA A 36 -5.30 -6.20 -3.32
C ALA A 36 -5.34 -5.52 -1.94
N LEU A 37 -4.24 -5.59 -1.19
CA LEU A 37 -4.10 -4.89 0.08
C LEU A 37 -4.00 -3.36 -0.12
N GLU A 38 -3.22 -2.89 -1.08
CA GLU A 38 -3.14 -1.45 -1.43
C GLU A 38 -4.52 -0.89 -1.81
N GLU A 39 -5.28 -1.59 -2.68
CA GLU A 39 -6.65 -1.18 -3.05
C GLU A 39 -7.61 -1.15 -1.85
N LYS A 40 -7.48 -2.11 -0.92
CA LYS A 40 -8.26 -2.13 0.32
C LYS A 40 -7.93 -0.91 1.17
N CYS A 41 -6.64 -0.62 1.34
CA CYS A 41 -6.15 0.47 2.15
C CYS A 41 -6.50 1.84 1.56
N GLU A 42 -6.50 1.97 0.23
CA GLU A 42 -7.00 3.16 -0.46
C GLU A 42 -8.49 3.42 -0.17
N LYS A 43 -9.33 2.38 -0.17
CA LYS A 43 -10.75 2.51 0.19
C LYS A 43 -10.94 2.97 1.64
N ILE A 44 -10.17 2.40 2.57
CA ILE A 44 -10.19 2.78 3.99
C ILE A 44 -9.79 4.24 4.15
N ALA A 45 -8.65 4.65 3.56
CA ALA A 45 -8.17 6.02 3.61
C ALA A 45 -9.17 7.00 3.00
N LYS A 46 -9.76 6.66 1.85
CA LYS A 46 -10.77 7.48 1.19
C LYS A 46 -11.99 7.73 2.07
N GLU A 47 -12.49 6.69 2.72
CA GLU A 47 -13.65 6.82 3.61
C GLU A 47 -13.33 7.65 4.86
N GLY A 48 -12.15 7.42 5.47
CA GLY A 48 -11.70 8.22 6.61
C GLY A 48 -11.52 9.70 6.24
N PHE A 49 -10.94 9.96 5.07
CA PHE A 49 -10.78 11.31 4.53
C PHE A 49 -12.12 11.99 4.25
N GLN A 50 -13.10 11.26 3.70
CA GLN A 50 -14.45 11.77 3.48
C GLN A 50 -15.15 12.22 4.77
N ILE A 51 -14.94 11.51 5.88
CA ILE A 51 -15.47 11.96 7.18
C ILE A 51 -14.74 13.23 7.64
N HIS A 52 -13.41 13.28 7.50
CA HIS A 52 -12.62 14.45 7.87
C HIS A 52 -13.07 15.72 7.14
N VAL A 53 -13.22 15.67 5.82
CA VAL A 53 -13.67 16.81 5.00
C VAL A 53 -15.14 17.19 5.23
N SER A 54 -15.98 16.25 5.67
CA SER A 54 -17.38 16.53 6.00
C SER A 54 -17.51 17.39 7.26
N TYR A 55 -16.51 17.38 8.15
CA TYR A 55 -16.50 18.13 9.40
C TYR A 55 -15.19 18.88 9.62
N PRO A 56 -14.86 19.88 8.77
CA PRO A 56 -13.54 20.51 8.75
C PRO A 56 -13.21 21.30 10.03
N ASN A 57 -14.23 21.64 10.82
CA ASN A 57 -14.08 22.42 12.05
C ASN A 57 -14.27 21.58 13.33
N PHE A 58 -14.53 20.27 13.20
CA PHE A 58 -14.85 19.42 14.34
C PHE A 58 -13.60 18.69 14.79
N GLN A 59 -13.42 18.62 16.10
CA GLN A 59 -12.52 17.64 16.69
C GLN A 59 -13.17 16.25 16.67
N PRO A 60 -12.41 15.15 16.71
CA PRO A 60 -12.96 13.79 16.64
C PRO A 60 -14.07 13.51 17.67
N ASP A 61 -13.95 14.03 18.90
CA ASP A 61 -14.94 13.89 19.97
C ASP A 61 -16.22 14.71 19.75
N GLN A 62 -16.20 15.65 18.80
CA GLN A 62 -17.35 16.47 18.40
C GLN A 62 -18.14 15.85 17.25
N LEU A 63 -17.62 14.79 16.62
CA LEU A 63 -18.30 14.12 15.52
C LEU A 63 -19.61 13.48 15.97
N PRO A 64 -20.61 13.37 15.08
CA PRO A 64 -21.76 12.52 15.34
C PRO A 64 -21.30 11.12 15.73
N THR A 65 -21.97 10.51 16.72
CA THR A 65 -21.56 9.22 17.28
C THR A 65 -21.40 8.12 16.22
N SER A 66 -22.22 8.14 15.16
CA SER A 66 -22.09 7.22 14.02
C SER A 66 -20.74 7.35 13.32
N ASP A 67 -20.32 8.58 13.07
CA ASP A 67 -19.11 8.88 12.28
C ASP A 67 -17.86 8.72 13.13
N MET A 68 -17.94 9.05 14.43
CA MET A 68 -16.88 8.73 15.39
C MET A 68 -16.65 7.21 15.47
N ASN A 69 -17.72 6.42 15.66
CA ASN A 69 -17.62 4.97 15.69
C ASN A 69 -17.07 4.42 14.37
N ARG A 70 -17.46 5.02 13.24
CA ARG A 70 -16.95 4.63 11.92
C ARG A 70 -15.46 4.94 11.78
N LEU A 71 -15.00 6.13 12.18
CA LEU A 71 -13.59 6.48 12.17
C LEU A 71 -12.76 5.55 13.06
N MET A 72 -13.24 5.21 14.26
CA MET A 72 -12.54 4.26 15.13
C MET A 72 -12.37 2.89 14.46
N TYR A 73 -13.42 2.40 13.78
CA TYR A 73 -13.35 1.15 13.03
C TYR A 73 -12.38 1.22 11.84
N LEU A 74 -12.38 2.35 11.12
CA LEU A 74 -11.46 2.59 10.01
C LEU A 74 -10.00 2.67 10.50
N ASP A 75 -9.75 3.32 11.63
CA ASP A 75 -8.43 3.43 12.26
C ASP A 75 -7.89 2.07 12.72
N GLU A 76 -8.75 1.23 13.30
CA GLU A 76 -8.40 -0.15 13.66
C GLU A 76 -7.94 -0.93 12.43
N MET A 77 -8.75 -0.95 11.36
CA MET A 77 -8.39 -1.65 10.11
C MET A 77 -7.15 -1.04 9.44
N TRP A 78 -7.01 0.28 9.46
CA TRP A 78 -5.84 0.96 8.90
C TRP A 78 -4.56 0.51 9.61
N THR A 79 -4.58 0.48 10.94
CA THR A 79 -3.42 0.05 11.73
C THR A 79 -3.18 -1.45 11.60
N SER A 80 -4.22 -2.27 11.73
CA SER A 80 -4.09 -3.73 11.77
C SER A 80 -3.74 -4.35 10.43
N ASP A 81 -4.21 -3.77 9.32
CA ASP A 81 -4.09 -4.38 7.99
C ASP A 81 -3.14 -3.59 7.09
N CYS A 82 -3.25 -2.26 7.08
CA CYS A 82 -2.50 -1.42 6.16
C CYS A 82 -1.10 -1.13 6.68
N VAL A 83 -0.99 -0.48 7.83
CA VAL A 83 0.31 -0.10 8.41
C VAL A 83 1.16 -1.33 8.75
N SER A 84 0.52 -2.44 9.16
CA SER A 84 1.23 -3.69 9.47
C SER A 84 1.64 -4.48 8.21
N GLY A 85 0.90 -4.33 7.11
CA GLY A 85 1.00 -5.20 5.94
C GLY A 85 1.64 -4.57 4.70
N LEU A 86 1.74 -3.24 4.65
CA LEU A 86 2.31 -2.51 3.53
C LEU A 86 3.64 -1.83 3.91
N PRO A 87 4.58 -1.67 2.95
CA PRO A 87 5.74 -0.84 3.16
C PRO A 87 5.32 0.63 3.36
N ALA A 88 6.11 1.39 4.11
CA ALA A 88 5.82 2.78 4.41
C ALA A 88 5.60 3.65 3.16
N GLU A 89 6.35 3.39 2.08
CA GLU A 89 6.21 4.09 0.80
C GLU A 89 4.80 3.92 0.21
N SER A 90 4.25 2.69 0.18
CA SER A 90 2.89 2.43 -0.28
C SER A 90 1.86 3.18 0.58
N ILE A 91 2.05 3.22 1.90
CA ILE A 91 1.16 3.97 2.81
C ILE A 91 1.17 5.47 2.48
N PHE A 92 2.34 6.08 2.31
CA PHE A 92 2.43 7.49 1.94
C PHE A 92 1.81 7.78 0.58
N ASN A 93 2.04 6.90 -0.41
CA ASN A 93 1.46 7.04 -1.74
C ASN A 93 -0.07 6.96 -1.71
N ILE A 94 -0.65 6.06 -0.91
CA ILE A 94 -2.10 5.95 -0.74
C ILE A 94 -2.67 7.25 -0.15
N VAL A 95 -2.09 7.77 0.93
CA VAL A 95 -2.58 9.00 1.58
C VAL A 95 -2.51 10.19 0.62
N GLN A 96 -1.37 10.38 -0.06
CA GLN A 96 -1.21 11.46 -1.03
C GLN A 96 -2.18 11.33 -2.20
N LYS A 97 -2.38 10.11 -2.71
CA LYS A 97 -3.32 9.85 -3.79
C LYS A 97 -4.75 10.20 -3.39
N VAL A 98 -5.21 9.75 -2.21
CA VAL A 98 -6.56 10.04 -1.73
C VAL A 98 -6.79 11.53 -1.56
N GLU A 99 -5.82 12.24 -0.97
CA GLU A 99 -5.89 13.70 -0.79
C GLU A 99 -5.94 14.41 -2.16
N HIS A 100 -5.02 14.07 -3.06
CA HIS A 100 -4.98 14.63 -4.41
C HIS A 100 -6.28 14.37 -5.18
N ASP A 101 -6.74 13.13 -5.21
CA ASP A 101 -7.95 12.71 -5.92
C ASP A 101 -9.20 13.41 -5.38
N PHE A 102 -9.25 13.73 -4.08
CA PHE A 102 -10.34 14.50 -3.53
C PHE A 102 -10.36 15.92 -4.10
N TYR A 103 -9.24 16.64 -4.00
CA TYR A 103 -9.14 18.04 -4.46
C TYR A 103 -9.16 18.19 -5.99
N SER A 104 -8.76 17.15 -6.75
CA SER A 104 -8.80 17.19 -8.21
C SER A 104 -10.17 16.89 -8.81
N ASN A 105 -11.05 16.26 -8.03
CA ASN A 105 -12.42 15.90 -8.44
C ASN A 105 -13.48 16.86 -7.88
N GLU A 106 -13.07 17.91 -7.18
CA GLU A 106 -13.90 19.03 -6.71
C GLU A 106 -14.00 20.14 -7.77
#